data_AF-A0A4V2XQA2-F1
#
_entry.id   AF-A0A4V2XQA2-F1
#
_cell.length_a   1.000
_cell.length_b   1.000
_cell.length_c   1.000
_cell.angle_alpha   90.00
_cell.angle_beta   90.00
_cell.angle_gamma   90.00
#
_symmetry.space_group_name_H-M   'P 1'
#
loop_
_entity.id
_entity.type
_entity.pdbx_description
1 polymer ?
#
loop_
_entity_poly.entity_id
_entity_poly.type
_entity_poly.pdbx_seq_one_letter_code
_entity_poly.pdbx_strand_id
1 'polypeptide(L)'
;MRTAHVRTGAAGFALAVLTLAGAAAPAGATEAQLDPAGADLVSLSVADGDLSLHVRDANQIARNAVGHDPSDVQLSTEGGVAVRVPDNPAFSFLGAPGQAVWSLTSGSEGLPAFDTTGVRRGVVPGDTVTLSLAAEGPGRFTVYTPSGLGTAGLLLGTSAREVRLPAESRTPVVWAFDEPGNYRLTLSSSATLSTGRTVTTDATYQVTVPQIQPGPVVPPPAAAAPIETSRTPQLRPQNKGPTPVPRAAAASTPANRQPEAANAASASGERKVISDGHVDMGPQLVGRDWTIRIKDDTVSPAVWRELADVVLQVKENAKTTVPAGADFLGKEGDEVWLLPQAQRSGIVWPGWNTQHESVVSGTRGNVTWALTGVDGPGRFTLFLTGSFGNADVLFDSTKQLPQRLPIPPNTHAHGNWAFSEPGLYRLKVQMSGTTTDGRAVTDTKTLAIAVGDGTDPGTGFGSGSGDNIGDGDGDGSGSGGDGRLPRTGTSWILPAAAGGLLLVLGGGVLRFAVRRRRATDAWAG
;
A
#
# COMPACT_ATOMS: atom_id res chain seq x y z
N MET A 1 27.73 96.62 -19.70
CA MET A 1 28.33 95.39 -19.13
C MET A 1 27.35 94.81 -18.12
N ARG A 2 27.24 93.47 -18.09
CA ARG A 2 26.30 92.61 -17.33
C ARG A 2 24.97 92.40 -18.08
N THR A 3 24.68 91.29 -18.77
CA THR A 3 24.54 89.86 -18.34
C THR A 3 23.61 89.74 -17.13
N ALA A 4 22.59 88.87 -17.04
CA ALA A 4 22.17 87.75 -17.86
C ALA A 4 20.78 87.23 -17.40
N HIS A 5 20.17 86.38 -18.24
CA HIS A 5 19.33 85.20 -17.95
C HIS A 5 17.91 85.30 -17.34
N VAL A 6 16.94 85.28 -18.27
CA VAL A 6 15.84 84.29 -18.50
C VAL A 6 15.27 83.51 -17.31
N ARG A 7 13.95 83.70 -17.10
CA ARG A 7 13.03 82.90 -16.27
C ARG A 7 12.40 81.76 -17.08
N THR A 8 12.20 80.60 -16.45
CA THR A 8 11.09 79.63 -16.60
C THR A 8 11.28 78.64 -15.44
N GLY A 9 10.36 78.44 -14.49
CA GLY A 9 9.01 77.91 -14.63
C GLY A 9 8.97 76.55 -13.90
N ALA A 10 8.85 76.56 -12.57
CA ALA A 10 8.87 75.37 -11.73
C ALA A 10 7.45 74.78 -11.58
N ALA A 11 7.29 73.50 -11.95
CA ALA A 11 6.15 72.67 -11.57
C ALA A 11 6.60 71.72 -10.45
N GLY A 12 5.92 71.75 -9.31
CA GLY A 12 6.22 70.94 -8.14
C GLY A 12 5.72 69.51 -8.29
N PHE A 13 6.60 68.54 -8.01
CA PHE A 13 6.24 67.16 -7.68
C PHE A 13 6.53 66.93 -6.20
N ALA A 14 5.48 66.68 -5.41
CA ALA A 14 5.59 66.21 -4.04
C ALA A 14 5.94 64.72 -4.06
N LEU A 15 7.11 64.37 -3.50
CA LEU A 15 7.54 62.99 -3.32
C LEU A 15 6.93 62.46 -2.01
N ALA A 16 5.90 61.63 -2.10
CA ALA A 16 5.39 60.85 -0.97
C ALA A 16 6.31 59.64 -0.77
N VAL A 17 7.05 59.63 0.35
CA VAL A 17 7.80 58.46 0.81
C VAL A 17 6.81 57.47 1.41
N LEU A 18 6.43 56.44 0.66
CA LEU A 18 5.72 55.29 1.21
C LEU A 18 6.74 54.38 1.91
N THR A 19 6.69 54.33 3.24
CA THR A 19 7.41 53.35 4.04
C THR A 19 6.88 51.95 3.72
N LEU A 20 7.68 51.12 3.03
CA LEU A 20 7.41 49.68 2.94
C LEU A 20 7.62 49.07 4.33
N ALA A 21 6.52 48.94 5.08
CA ALA A 21 6.44 47.96 6.15
C ALA A 21 6.45 46.59 5.47
N GLY A 22 7.55 45.84 5.65
CA GLY A 22 7.63 44.45 5.23
C GLY A 22 6.55 43.65 5.94
N ALA A 23 5.49 43.30 5.21
CA ALA A 23 4.61 42.23 5.61
C ALA A 23 5.46 40.95 5.53
N ALA A 24 5.85 40.43 6.68
CA ALA A 24 6.35 39.06 6.77
C ALA A 24 5.28 38.16 6.16
N ALA A 25 5.67 37.39 5.14
CA ALA A 25 4.85 36.29 4.65
C ALA A 25 4.44 35.43 5.84
N PRO A 26 3.18 34.97 5.94
CA PRO A 26 2.80 34.04 6.98
C PRO A 26 3.74 32.84 6.87
N ALA A 27 4.34 32.46 8.01
CA ALA A 27 5.19 31.28 8.11
C ALA A 27 4.46 30.10 7.47
N GLY A 28 5.08 29.51 6.44
CA GLY A 28 4.48 28.51 5.58
C GLY A 28 3.86 27.38 6.39
N ALA A 29 2.59 27.09 6.10
CA ALA A 29 2.04 25.80 6.43
C ALA A 29 3.01 24.75 5.87
N THR A 30 3.59 23.94 6.75
CA THR A 30 4.42 22.82 6.31
C THR A 30 3.49 21.90 5.54
N GLU A 31 3.70 21.75 4.23
CA GLU A 31 2.92 20.82 3.39
C GLU A 31 2.91 19.45 4.07
N ALA A 32 1.73 18.83 4.14
CA ALA A 32 1.60 17.56 4.83
C ALA A 32 2.34 16.48 4.03
N GLN A 33 3.24 15.75 4.71
CA GLN A 33 3.89 14.59 4.12
C GLN A 33 2.86 13.47 3.98
N LEU A 34 2.73 12.92 2.78
CA LEU A 34 1.85 11.79 2.49
C LEU A 34 2.67 10.53 2.26
N ASP A 35 2.36 9.48 3.01
CA ASP A 35 2.91 8.14 2.78
C ASP A 35 2.26 7.54 1.53
N PRO A 36 3.02 7.27 0.45
CA PRO A 36 2.47 6.71 -0.78
C PRO A 36 2.04 5.24 -0.61
N ALA A 37 2.44 4.55 0.47
CA ALA A 37 2.07 3.16 0.70
C ALA A 37 0.54 3.00 0.88
N GLY A 38 -0.09 2.29 -0.05
CA GLY A 38 -1.53 2.00 -0.08
C GLY A 38 -2.39 3.20 -0.47
N ALA A 39 -1.79 4.35 -0.78
CA ALA A 39 -2.49 5.57 -1.16
C ALA A 39 -3.08 5.51 -2.57
N ASP A 40 -4.14 6.26 -2.81
CA ASP A 40 -4.63 6.55 -4.16
C ASP A 40 -3.99 7.87 -4.59
N LEU A 41 -2.88 7.78 -5.33
CA LEU A 41 -2.15 8.95 -5.82
C LEU A 41 -2.96 9.73 -6.85
N VAL A 42 -3.89 9.07 -7.53
CA VAL A 42 -4.91 9.70 -8.37
C VAL A 42 -6.26 9.12 -7.96
N SER A 43 -7.15 9.93 -7.40
CA SER A 43 -8.54 9.56 -7.10
C SER A 43 -9.46 10.46 -7.91
N LEU A 44 -10.06 9.90 -8.97
CA LEU A 44 -10.97 10.61 -9.87
C LEU A 44 -12.42 10.30 -9.53
N SER A 45 -13.25 11.35 -9.49
CA SER A 45 -14.69 11.21 -9.33
C SER A 45 -15.48 12.18 -10.19
N VAL A 46 -16.64 11.76 -10.68
CA VAL A 46 -17.62 12.63 -11.31
C VAL A 46 -18.82 12.78 -10.38
N ALA A 47 -19.06 13.99 -9.90
CA ALA A 47 -20.20 14.33 -9.04
C ALA A 47 -20.85 15.62 -9.54
N ASP A 48 -22.18 15.67 -9.59
CA ASP A 48 -22.94 16.83 -10.07
C ASP A 48 -22.53 17.35 -11.47
N GLY A 49 -21.98 16.44 -12.28
CA GLY A 49 -21.49 16.73 -13.62
C GLY A 49 -20.10 17.39 -13.65
N ASP A 50 -19.39 17.48 -12.54
CA ASP A 50 -18.02 17.99 -12.49
C ASP A 50 -17.04 16.85 -12.18
N LEU A 51 -15.85 16.92 -12.79
CA LEU A 51 -14.76 15.98 -12.57
C LEU A 51 -13.80 16.55 -11.51
N SER A 52 -13.48 15.77 -10.49
CA SER A 52 -12.50 16.12 -9.47
C SER A 52 -11.36 15.10 -9.40
N LEU A 53 -10.18 15.59 -9.00
CA LEU A 53 -8.96 14.82 -8.82
C LEU A 53 -8.38 15.13 -7.43
N HIS A 54 -8.15 14.07 -6.65
CA HIS A 54 -7.57 14.17 -5.30
C HIS A 54 -6.48 13.11 -5.08
N VAL A 55 -5.67 13.28 -4.03
CA VAL A 55 -4.89 12.19 -3.40
C VAL A 55 -5.61 11.70 -2.16
N ARG A 56 -5.63 10.39 -1.92
CA ARG A 56 -6.12 9.83 -0.64
C ARG A 56 -5.07 8.95 0.00
N ASP A 57 -4.72 9.24 1.25
CA ASP A 57 -3.89 8.33 2.05
C ASP A 57 -4.67 7.06 2.47
N ALA A 58 -3.96 6.04 2.97
CA ALA A 58 -4.57 4.78 3.38
C ALA A 58 -5.68 4.93 4.43
N ASN A 59 -5.59 5.91 5.33
CA ASN A 59 -6.61 6.17 6.36
C ASN A 59 -7.86 6.84 5.77
N GLN A 60 -7.68 7.76 4.83
CA GLN A 60 -8.78 8.40 4.11
C GLN A 60 -9.54 7.39 3.26
N ILE A 61 -8.82 6.49 2.58
CA ILE A 61 -9.44 5.39 1.84
C ILE A 61 -10.26 4.53 2.82
N ALA A 62 -9.72 4.24 4.02
CA ALA A 62 -10.38 3.39 5.01
C ALA A 62 -11.66 3.97 5.59
N ARG A 63 -11.77 5.29 5.63
CA ARG A 63 -12.95 5.99 6.13
C ARG A 63 -13.84 6.51 5.01
N ASN A 64 -13.49 6.22 3.74
CA ASN A 64 -14.12 6.82 2.57
C ASN A 64 -14.20 8.36 2.68
N ALA A 65 -13.13 8.97 3.19
CA ALA A 65 -13.03 10.41 3.37
C ALA A 65 -12.66 11.10 2.05
N VAL A 66 -12.99 12.39 1.97
CA VAL A 66 -12.54 13.25 0.87
C VAL A 66 -11.01 13.33 0.92
N GLY A 67 -10.39 13.24 -0.26
CA GLY A 67 -8.94 13.33 -0.40
C GLY A 67 -8.41 14.75 -0.29
N HIS A 68 -7.08 14.85 -0.24
CA HIS A 68 -6.36 16.11 -0.31
C HIS A 68 -6.30 16.64 -1.75
N ASP A 69 -6.22 17.96 -1.90
CA ASP A 69 -5.69 18.53 -3.13
C ASP A 69 -4.22 18.08 -3.27
N PRO A 70 -3.79 17.58 -4.43
CA PRO A 70 -2.39 17.15 -4.59
C PRO A 70 -1.35 18.24 -4.34
N SER A 71 -1.73 19.52 -4.44
CA SER A 71 -0.85 20.66 -4.17
C SER A 71 -0.66 20.97 -2.68
N ASP A 72 -1.51 20.42 -1.80
CA ASP A 72 -1.42 20.59 -0.35
C ASP A 72 -0.51 19.54 0.33
N VAL A 73 -0.09 18.52 -0.43
CA VAL A 73 0.70 17.40 0.07
C VAL A 73 2.03 17.29 -0.66
N GLN A 74 3.08 16.97 0.09
CA GLN A 74 4.38 16.66 -0.48
C GLN A 74 4.55 15.14 -0.51
N LEU A 75 4.81 14.61 -1.71
CA LEU A 75 5.21 13.21 -1.87
C LEU A 75 6.72 13.13 -1.69
N SER A 76 7.14 12.47 -0.61
CA SER A 76 8.54 12.16 -0.39
C SER A 76 8.83 10.71 -0.73
N THR A 77 10.05 10.51 -1.22
CA THR A 77 10.68 9.20 -1.37
C THR A 77 11.62 8.92 -0.18
N GLU A 78 11.51 9.63 0.95
CA GLU A 78 12.19 9.24 2.18
C GLU A 78 11.70 7.85 2.62
N GLY A 79 12.45 6.82 2.26
CA GLY A 79 12.06 5.39 2.36
C GLY A 79 11.95 4.67 1.01
N GLY A 80 11.92 5.41 -0.10
CA GLY A 80 12.08 4.92 -1.47
C GLY A 80 13.51 4.45 -1.71
N VAL A 81 13.65 3.20 -2.13
CA VAL A 81 14.96 2.59 -2.42
C VAL A 81 15.37 3.00 -3.84
N ALA A 82 16.59 3.50 -4.05
CA ALA A 82 17.15 3.43 -5.40
C ALA A 82 17.46 1.96 -5.67
N VAL A 83 16.67 1.38 -6.55
CA VAL A 83 16.88 0.03 -7.05
C VAL A 83 17.63 0.14 -8.38
N ARG A 84 18.19 -0.97 -8.82
CA ARG A 84 18.76 -1.10 -10.15
C ARG A 84 17.65 -1.58 -11.08
N VAL A 85 17.51 -0.96 -12.26
CA VAL A 85 16.62 -1.47 -13.30
C VAL A 85 16.95 -2.96 -13.53
N PRO A 86 15.98 -3.87 -13.40
CA PRO A 86 16.23 -5.29 -13.54
C PRO A 86 16.62 -5.64 -14.98
N ASP A 87 17.42 -6.68 -15.15
CA ASP A 87 17.74 -7.25 -16.45
C ASP A 87 16.57 -8.09 -16.96
N ASN A 88 15.45 -7.41 -17.20
CA ASN A 88 14.20 -7.99 -17.68
C ASN A 88 13.61 -7.04 -18.73
N PRO A 89 13.36 -7.51 -19.98
CA PRO A 89 12.81 -6.69 -21.06
C PRO A 89 11.52 -5.95 -20.70
N ALA A 90 10.71 -6.50 -19.80
CA ALA A 90 9.47 -5.87 -19.33
C ALA A 90 9.70 -4.53 -18.61
N PHE A 91 10.90 -4.26 -18.11
CA PHE A 91 11.26 -3.01 -17.42
C PHE A 91 12.18 -2.10 -18.24
N SER A 92 12.44 -2.43 -19.51
CA SER A 92 13.33 -1.66 -20.39
C SER A 92 12.92 -0.19 -20.57
N PHE A 93 11.64 0.14 -20.34
CA PHE A 93 11.16 1.53 -20.34
C PHE A 93 11.72 2.38 -19.20
N LEU A 94 12.22 1.76 -18.12
CA LEU A 94 12.87 2.43 -16.99
C LEU A 94 14.32 2.81 -17.26
N GLY A 95 14.94 2.27 -18.31
CA GLY A 95 16.35 2.52 -18.65
C GLY A 95 17.12 1.23 -18.93
N ALA A 96 18.44 1.34 -18.99
CA ALA A 96 19.31 0.18 -19.18
C ALA A 96 19.36 -0.68 -17.90
N PRO A 97 19.49 -2.02 -18.02
CA PRO A 97 19.72 -2.88 -16.86
C PRO A 97 20.89 -2.36 -16.01
N GLY A 98 20.71 -2.32 -14.69
CA GLY A 98 21.72 -1.78 -13.77
C GLY A 98 21.72 -0.25 -13.63
N GLN A 99 20.90 0.50 -14.37
CA GLN A 99 20.71 1.94 -14.13
C GLN A 99 20.00 2.16 -12.77
N ALA A 100 20.34 3.23 -12.06
CA ALA A 100 19.63 3.58 -10.82
C ALA A 100 18.22 4.10 -11.14
N VAL A 101 17.24 3.65 -10.38
CA VAL A 101 15.85 4.11 -10.47
C VAL A 101 15.27 4.21 -9.06
N TRP A 102 14.63 5.33 -8.77
CA TRP A 102 13.93 5.60 -7.52
C TRP A 102 12.46 5.27 -7.70
N SER A 103 11.82 4.77 -6.65
CA SER A 103 10.38 4.60 -6.59
C SER A 103 9.80 5.27 -5.36
N LEU A 104 8.56 5.78 -5.45
CA LEU A 104 7.81 6.28 -4.30
C LEU A 104 7.61 5.20 -3.23
N THR A 105 7.51 3.92 -3.61
CA THR A 105 7.32 2.81 -2.68
C THR A 105 8.35 1.71 -2.88
N SER A 106 8.95 1.26 -1.78
CA SER A 106 9.90 0.15 -1.75
C SER A 106 9.18 -1.14 -1.33
N GLY A 107 8.84 -2.00 -2.29
CA GLY A 107 8.35 -3.35 -1.98
C GLY A 107 7.15 -3.79 -2.80
N SER A 108 6.59 -4.92 -2.40
CA SER A 108 5.43 -5.58 -3.03
C SER A 108 4.11 -5.25 -2.35
N GLU A 109 4.15 -4.60 -1.20
CA GLU A 109 3.00 -4.36 -0.34
C GLU A 109 2.60 -2.89 -0.37
N GLY A 110 1.29 -2.64 -0.38
CA GLY A 110 0.76 -1.28 -0.36
C GLY A 110 1.22 -0.46 -1.56
N LEU A 111 1.19 -1.02 -2.77
CA LEU A 111 1.41 -0.20 -3.96
C LEU A 111 0.38 0.93 -4.00
N PRO A 112 0.79 2.15 -4.37
CA PRO A 112 -0.16 3.21 -4.63
C PRO A 112 -1.06 2.82 -5.80
N ALA A 113 -2.19 3.50 -5.95
CA ALA A 113 -3.13 3.22 -7.03
C ALA A 113 -3.62 4.47 -7.75
N PHE A 114 -4.08 4.24 -8.98
CA PHE A 114 -5.00 5.12 -9.69
C PHE A 114 -6.42 4.59 -9.47
N ASP A 115 -7.23 5.36 -8.75
CA ASP A 115 -8.62 5.08 -8.46
C ASP A 115 -9.56 5.90 -9.34
N THR A 116 -10.34 5.21 -10.15
CA THR A 116 -11.44 5.76 -10.96
C THR A 116 -12.80 5.23 -10.50
N THR A 117 -12.89 4.61 -9.31
CA THR A 117 -14.17 4.11 -8.75
C THR A 117 -15.20 5.19 -8.50
N GLY A 118 -14.78 6.45 -8.38
CA GLY A 118 -15.67 7.61 -8.34
C GLY A 118 -16.25 8.00 -9.70
N VAL A 119 -15.78 7.41 -10.81
CA VAL A 119 -16.31 7.64 -12.15
C VAL A 119 -17.13 6.41 -12.53
N ARG A 120 -18.46 6.55 -12.44
CA ARG A 120 -19.41 5.47 -12.71
C ARG A 120 -19.49 5.13 -14.19
N ARG A 121 -19.65 3.85 -14.51
CA ARG A 121 -19.93 3.42 -15.88
C ARG A 121 -21.25 4.02 -16.38
N GLY A 122 -21.32 4.32 -17.66
CA GLY A 122 -22.48 4.98 -18.28
C GLY A 122 -22.59 6.50 -18.04
N VAL A 123 -21.84 7.08 -17.08
CA VAL A 123 -21.70 8.54 -16.95
C VAL A 123 -20.79 9.09 -18.03
N VAL A 124 -19.78 8.31 -18.44
CA VAL A 124 -18.82 8.66 -19.49
C VAL A 124 -18.94 7.66 -20.64
N PRO A 125 -19.21 8.08 -21.89
CA PRO A 125 -19.29 7.18 -23.02
C PRO A 125 -17.97 6.42 -23.22
N GLY A 126 -18.07 5.11 -23.40
CA GLY A 126 -16.92 4.23 -23.53
C GLY A 126 -16.24 3.86 -22.21
N ASP A 127 -16.80 4.27 -21.06
CA ASP A 127 -16.32 3.90 -19.72
C ASP A 127 -14.82 4.17 -19.51
N THR A 128 -14.32 5.29 -20.04
CA THR A 128 -12.91 5.69 -19.90
C THR A 128 -12.75 7.15 -19.49
N VAL A 129 -11.72 7.42 -18.68
CA VAL A 129 -11.22 8.76 -18.38
C VAL A 129 -9.81 8.89 -18.93
N THR A 130 -9.51 10.01 -19.57
CA THR A 130 -8.17 10.31 -20.06
C THR A 130 -7.39 11.04 -18.97
N LEU A 131 -6.17 10.58 -18.70
CA LEU A 131 -5.20 11.24 -17.83
C LEU A 131 -3.97 11.61 -18.65
N SER A 132 -3.53 12.86 -18.55
CA SER A 132 -2.36 13.37 -19.26
C SER A 132 -1.36 14.02 -18.30
N LEU A 133 -0.10 14.06 -18.70
CA LEU A 133 1.03 14.48 -17.86
C LEU A 133 1.84 15.59 -18.53
N ALA A 134 2.08 16.66 -17.78
CA ALA A 134 3.19 17.57 -17.96
C ALA A 134 4.15 17.43 -16.77
N ALA A 135 5.42 17.14 -17.04
CA ALA A 135 6.42 16.92 -16.00
C ALA A 135 7.58 17.90 -16.15
N GLU A 136 7.95 18.53 -15.04
CA GLU A 136 9.16 19.34 -14.89
C GLU A 136 10.02 18.70 -13.80
N GLY A 137 11.32 18.57 -14.05
CA GLY A 137 12.24 17.95 -13.10
C GLY A 137 13.57 17.55 -13.75
N PRO A 138 14.51 17.03 -12.96
CA PRO A 138 15.86 16.72 -13.42
C PRO A 138 15.95 15.51 -14.36
N GLY A 139 14.98 14.60 -14.34
CA GLY A 139 15.01 13.35 -15.12
C GLY A 139 13.66 12.89 -15.64
N ARG A 140 13.60 11.61 -16.03
CA ARG A 140 12.41 10.88 -16.46
C ARG A 140 11.56 10.51 -15.25
N PHE A 141 10.27 10.84 -15.36
CA PHE A 141 9.22 10.29 -14.53
C PHE A 141 8.44 9.21 -15.31
N THR A 142 8.19 8.08 -14.66
CA THR A 142 7.47 6.93 -15.24
C THR A 142 6.47 6.38 -14.24
N VAL A 143 5.25 6.14 -14.70
CA VAL A 143 4.20 5.39 -14.02
C VAL A 143 3.96 4.10 -14.78
N TYR A 144 4.03 2.98 -14.08
CA TYR A 144 3.72 1.68 -14.63
C TYR A 144 2.90 0.85 -13.65
N THR A 145 2.11 -0.09 -14.16
CA THR A 145 1.47 -1.11 -13.34
C THR A 145 2.38 -2.34 -13.34
N PRO A 146 2.87 -2.80 -12.19
CA PRO A 146 3.42 -4.14 -12.12
C PRO A 146 2.27 -5.14 -12.35
N SER A 147 2.54 -6.18 -13.10
CA SER A 147 1.63 -7.29 -13.36
C SER A 147 2.31 -8.60 -12.97
N GLY A 148 1.52 -9.64 -12.72
CA GLY A 148 2.03 -10.92 -12.24
C GLY A 148 3.19 -11.47 -13.10
N LEU A 149 4.06 -12.26 -12.48
CA LEU A 149 5.24 -12.89 -13.09
C LEU A 149 6.31 -11.90 -13.62
N GLY A 150 6.58 -10.82 -12.90
CA GLY A 150 7.66 -9.90 -13.27
C GLY A 150 7.41 -9.17 -14.60
N THR A 151 6.14 -9.00 -14.97
CA THR A 151 5.73 -8.17 -16.10
C THR A 151 5.37 -6.77 -15.61
N ALA A 152 5.45 -5.77 -16.48
CA ALA A 152 5.06 -4.41 -16.16
C ALA A 152 4.49 -3.73 -17.41
N GLY A 153 3.42 -2.96 -17.21
CA GLY A 153 2.80 -2.14 -18.24
C GLY A 153 3.08 -0.67 -18.01
N LEU A 154 3.78 -0.01 -18.94
CA LEU A 154 3.90 1.46 -18.94
C LEU A 154 2.51 2.07 -19.07
N LEU A 155 2.15 2.95 -18.14
CA LEU A 155 0.88 3.69 -18.16
C LEU A 155 1.10 5.12 -18.64
N LEU A 156 1.97 5.85 -17.94
CA LEU A 156 2.12 7.29 -18.11
C LEU A 156 3.59 7.66 -17.82
N GLY A 157 4.12 8.72 -18.39
CA GLY A 157 5.48 9.16 -18.11
C GLY A 157 5.95 10.22 -19.10
N THR A 158 7.19 10.68 -18.95
CA THR A 158 7.71 11.74 -19.85
C THR A 158 7.79 11.30 -21.32
N SER A 159 7.87 9.99 -21.57
CA SER A 159 7.81 9.35 -22.91
C SER A 159 6.40 8.98 -23.37
N ALA A 160 5.45 8.79 -22.46
CA ALA A 160 4.06 8.44 -22.73
C ALA A 160 3.14 9.37 -21.95
N ARG A 161 2.80 10.52 -22.55
CA ARG A 161 2.18 11.65 -21.82
C ARG A 161 0.68 11.53 -21.60
N GLU A 162 0.04 10.47 -22.07
CA GLU A 162 -1.40 10.29 -21.99
C GLU A 162 -1.75 8.81 -21.82
N VAL A 163 -2.76 8.53 -20.98
CA VAL A 163 -3.30 7.19 -20.75
C VAL A 163 -4.82 7.25 -20.61
N ARG A 164 -5.51 6.22 -21.11
CA ARG A 164 -6.95 6.03 -20.89
C ARG A 164 -7.15 5.01 -19.79
N LEU A 165 -7.79 5.44 -18.70
CA LEU A 165 -8.09 4.60 -17.55
C LEU A 165 -9.55 4.13 -17.63
N PRO A 166 -9.82 2.84 -17.38
CA PRO A 166 -11.19 2.35 -17.29
C PRO A 166 -11.91 3.01 -16.10
N ALA A 167 -13.19 3.31 -16.27
CA ALA A 167 -14.09 3.73 -15.20
C ALA A 167 -14.35 2.57 -14.23
N GLU A 168 -14.69 2.89 -12.99
CA GLU A 168 -14.92 1.91 -11.92
C GLU A 168 -13.75 0.96 -11.64
N SER A 169 -12.52 1.45 -11.74
CA SER A 169 -11.31 0.64 -11.56
C SER A 169 -10.41 1.21 -10.46
N ARG A 170 -9.62 0.33 -9.84
CA ARG A 170 -8.50 0.72 -8.99
C ARG A 170 -7.26 -0.03 -9.45
N THR A 171 -6.34 0.68 -10.10
CA THR A 171 -5.15 0.10 -10.73
C THR A 171 -3.92 0.36 -9.87
N PRO A 172 -3.25 -0.67 -9.33
CA PRO A 172 -1.97 -0.51 -8.65
C PRO A 172 -0.92 0.08 -9.60
N VAL A 173 -0.15 1.03 -9.12
CA VAL A 173 0.88 1.72 -9.91
C VAL A 173 2.18 1.83 -9.13
N VAL A 174 3.26 2.02 -9.87
CA VAL A 174 4.56 2.41 -9.35
C VAL A 174 4.93 3.72 -10.03
N TRP A 175 5.22 4.73 -9.22
CA TRP A 175 5.82 5.99 -9.67
C TRP A 175 7.33 5.87 -9.52
N ALA A 176 8.06 6.05 -10.62
CA ALA A 176 9.49 5.88 -10.71
C ALA A 176 10.19 7.08 -11.35
N PHE A 177 11.41 7.34 -10.90
CA PHE A 177 12.25 8.47 -11.30
C PHE A 177 13.67 7.96 -11.59
N ASP A 178 14.35 8.50 -12.60
CA ASP A 178 15.73 8.07 -12.96
C ASP A 178 16.82 9.06 -12.52
N GLU A 179 16.44 10.21 -11.97
CA GLU A 179 17.36 11.21 -11.42
C GLU A 179 16.83 11.77 -10.10
N PRO A 180 17.71 12.06 -9.12
CA PRO A 180 17.29 12.68 -7.87
C PRO A 180 17.13 14.20 -7.98
N GLY A 181 16.18 14.75 -7.23
CA GLY A 181 15.87 16.18 -7.18
C GLY A 181 14.37 16.44 -7.06
N ASN A 182 13.96 17.68 -7.27
CA ASN A 182 12.56 18.08 -7.15
C ASN A 182 11.86 18.00 -8.50
N TYR A 183 10.68 17.39 -8.51
CA TYR A 183 9.81 17.27 -9.65
C TYR A 183 8.49 17.99 -9.39
N ARG A 184 8.01 18.70 -10.40
CA ARG A 184 6.66 19.27 -10.48
C ARG A 184 5.90 18.52 -11.56
N LEU A 185 4.91 17.74 -11.17
CA LEU A 185 4.11 16.92 -12.08
C LEU A 185 2.70 17.50 -12.14
N THR A 186 2.27 17.94 -13.31
CA THR A 186 0.90 18.39 -13.55
C THR A 186 0.13 17.28 -14.26
N LEU A 187 -0.89 16.76 -13.58
CA LEU A 187 -1.80 15.77 -14.13
C LEU A 187 -3.10 16.44 -14.54
N SER A 188 -3.46 16.29 -15.80
CA SER A 188 -4.67 16.83 -16.40
C SER A 188 -5.60 15.69 -16.79
N SER A 189 -6.77 15.63 -16.17
CA SER A 189 -7.79 14.62 -16.45
C SER A 189 -8.91 15.19 -17.28
N SER A 190 -9.43 14.40 -18.22
CA SER A 190 -10.59 14.77 -19.03
C SER A 190 -11.53 13.59 -19.24
N ALA A 191 -12.83 13.88 -19.23
CA ALA A 191 -13.86 12.93 -19.58
C ALA A 191 -14.98 13.62 -20.35
N THR A 192 -15.53 12.94 -21.35
CA THR A 192 -16.78 13.37 -21.98
C THR A 192 -17.93 12.72 -21.23
N LEU A 193 -18.89 13.50 -20.76
CA LEU A 193 -20.09 13.00 -20.09
C LEU A 193 -21.10 12.48 -21.12
N SER A 194 -22.05 11.66 -20.68
CA SER A 194 -23.17 11.17 -21.51
C SER A 194 -24.02 12.30 -22.10
N THR A 195 -23.96 13.50 -21.51
CA THR A 195 -24.57 14.73 -22.03
C THR A 195 -23.82 15.33 -23.23
N GLY A 196 -22.67 14.79 -23.61
CA GLY A 196 -21.77 15.33 -24.64
C GLY A 196 -20.85 16.45 -24.14
N ARG A 197 -20.99 16.90 -22.88
CA ARG A 197 -20.11 17.91 -22.27
C ARG A 197 -18.78 17.28 -21.88
N THR A 198 -17.67 17.87 -22.31
CA THR A 198 -16.33 17.52 -21.80
C THR A 198 -16.07 18.27 -20.51
N VAL A 199 -15.59 17.55 -19.50
CA VAL A 199 -15.17 18.07 -18.19
C VAL A 199 -13.70 17.77 -17.98
N THR A 200 -13.00 18.70 -17.35
CA THR A 200 -11.56 18.63 -17.13
C THR A 200 -11.21 19.06 -15.72
N THR A 201 -10.13 18.51 -15.19
CA THR A 201 -9.55 18.94 -13.92
C THR A 201 -8.04 18.76 -13.96
N ASP A 202 -7.32 19.63 -13.28
CA ASP A 202 -5.87 19.64 -13.24
C ASP A 202 -5.40 19.61 -11.80
N ALA A 203 -4.32 18.90 -11.53
CA ALA A 203 -3.66 18.95 -10.24
C ALA A 203 -2.14 18.91 -10.37
N THR A 204 -1.47 19.64 -9.48
CA THR A 204 -0.01 19.68 -9.41
C THR A 204 0.47 18.87 -8.22
N TYR A 205 1.44 18.00 -8.45
CA TYR A 205 2.16 17.25 -7.44
C TYR A 205 3.57 17.80 -7.29
N GLN A 206 4.01 17.94 -6.04
CA GLN A 206 5.40 18.22 -5.69
C GLN A 206 6.03 16.92 -5.17
N VAL A 207 7.06 16.45 -5.87
CA VAL A 207 7.77 15.22 -5.50
C VAL A 207 9.24 15.52 -5.25
N THR A 208 9.76 15.09 -4.11
CA THR A 208 11.18 15.18 -3.80
C THR A 208 11.82 13.80 -3.84
N VAL A 209 12.82 13.65 -4.73
CA VAL A 209 13.63 12.43 -4.91
C VAL A 209 15.01 12.64 -4.30
N PRO A 210 15.53 11.75 -3.43
CA PRO A 210 16.66 12.04 -2.57
C PRO A 210 17.95 11.65 -3.30
N GLN A 211 18.98 12.48 -3.18
CA GLN A 211 20.32 12.10 -3.62
C GLN A 211 20.83 10.98 -2.70
N ILE A 212 21.07 9.77 -3.23
CA ILE A 212 21.70 8.71 -2.44
C ILE A 212 23.21 8.96 -2.43
N GLN A 213 23.73 9.36 -1.28
CA GLN A 213 25.18 9.40 -1.05
C GLN A 213 25.67 7.96 -0.81
N PRO A 214 26.72 7.50 -1.52
CA PRO A 214 27.36 6.24 -1.17
C PRO A 214 27.84 6.32 0.28
N GLY A 215 27.41 5.37 1.12
CA GLY A 215 27.91 5.26 2.49
C GLY A 215 29.43 5.05 2.51
N PRO A 216 30.13 5.46 3.58
CA PRO A 216 31.57 5.24 3.70
C PRO A 216 31.89 3.74 3.66
N VAL A 217 32.88 3.37 2.87
CA VAL A 217 33.43 2.01 2.81
C VAL A 217 33.98 1.65 4.19
N VAL A 218 33.34 0.71 4.89
CA VAL A 218 33.85 0.14 6.14
C VAL A 218 34.98 -0.84 5.78
N PRO A 219 36.24 -0.61 6.20
CA PRO A 219 37.30 -1.59 6.01
C PRO A 219 37.04 -2.85 6.85
N PRO A 220 37.51 -4.04 6.41
CA PRO A 220 37.20 -5.31 7.06
C PRO A 220 37.62 -5.34 8.54
N PRO A 221 36.87 -6.03 9.42
CA PRO A 221 37.15 -6.04 10.86
C PRO A 221 38.51 -6.70 11.15
N ALA A 222 39.33 -6.03 11.96
CA ALA A 222 40.51 -6.64 12.56
C ALA A 222 40.10 -7.72 13.58
N ALA A 223 40.86 -8.82 13.64
CA ALA A 223 40.59 -9.98 14.49
C ALA A 223 40.45 -9.61 15.98
N ALA A 224 39.43 -10.16 16.63
CA ALA A 224 39.06 -9.90 18.02
C ALA A 224 40.10 -10.44 19.02
N ALA A 225 40.44 -9.63 20.03
CA ALA A 225 41.13 -10.07 21.25
C ALA A 225 40.13 -10.52 22.33
N PRO A 226 40.51 -11.39 23.29
CA PRO A 226 39.58 -12.11 24.16
C PRO A 226 38.98 -11.24 25.28
N ILE A 227 37.74 -11.56 25.66
CA ILE A 227 36.97 -10.90 26.73
C ILE A 227 37.27 -11.55 28.10
N GLU A 228 37.60 -10.75 29.11
CA GLU A 228 37.57 -11.14 30.53
C GLU A 228 36.24 -10.72 31.20
N THR A 229 35.79 -11.59 32.10
CA THR A 229 34.45 -11.67 32.69
C THR A 229 34.23 -10.81 33.95
N SER A 230 33.04 -10.20 34.01
CA SER A 230 32.12 -10.05 35.15
C SER A 230 32.50 -9.23 36.38
N ARG A 231 31.62 -8.26 36.73
CA ARG A 231 31.05 -8.05 38.09
C ARG A 231 29.83 -7.10 38.06
N THR A 232 28.71 -7.57 38.64
CA THR A 232 27.43 -6.89 38.93
C THR A 232 27.53 -5.94 40.13
N PRO A 233 26.64 -4.94 40.26
CA PRO A 233 26.01 -4.71 41.58
C PRO A 233 24.50 -4.42 41.58
N GLN A 234 23.91 -4.72 42.75
CA GLN A 234 22.51 -4.83 43.15
C GLN A 234 21.71 -3.51 43.30
N LEU A 235 20.38 -3.69 43.26
CA LEU A 235 19.28 -2.79 43.62
C LEU A 235 19.24 -2.39 45.11
N ARG A 236 18.78 -1.16 45.40
CA ARG A 236 18.08 -0.79 46.65
C ARG A 236 16.88 0.13 46.35
N PRO A 237 15.71 -0.06 47.01
CA PRO A 237 14.48 0.68 46.74
C PRO A 237 14.30 1.90 47.66
N GLN A 238 13.63 2.95 47.19
CA GLN A 238 13.02 3.97 48.05
C GLN A 238 11.62 4.38 47.58
N ASN A 239 10.65 4.14 48.46
CA ASN A 239 9.27 4.64 48.43
C ASN A 239 9.22 6.13 48.79
N LYS A 240 8.38 6.90 48.09
CA LYS A 240 7.66 8.05 48.68
C LYS A 240 6.30 8.22 47.98
N GLY A 241 5.23 8.14 48.79
CA GLY A 241 3.84 8.29 48.38
C GLY A 241 3.37 9.74 48.23
N PRO A 242 2.07 9.94 47.90
CA PRO A 242 1.57 11.06 47.09
C PRO A 242 0.73 12.09 47.86
N THR A 243 0.51 13.28 47.26
CA THR A 243 -0.53 14.26 47.63
C THR A 243 -0.83 15.24 46.46
N PRO A 244 -1.99 15.93 46.40
CA PRO A 244 -2.92 15.82 45.26
C PRO A 244 -3.47 17.16 44.67
N VAL A 245 -4.43 17.00 43.73
CA VAL A 245 -5.50 17.91 43.20
C VAL A 245 -5.08 19.08 42.26
N PRO A 246 -5.91 19.56 41.28
CA PRO A 246 -7.37 19.44 41.18
C PRO A 246 -8.05 19.12 39.81
N ARG A 247 -9.33 18.74 39.95
CA ARG A 247 -10.36 18.42 38.95
C ARG A 247 -11.17 19.66 38.54
N ALA A 248 -11.38 19.84 37.23
CA ALA A 248 -12.50 20.55 36.58
C ALA A 248 -12.40 20.25 35.07
N ALA A 249 -13.45 20.15 34.25
CA ALA A 249 -14.89 20.00 34.37
C ALA A 249 -15.36 19.44 33.01
N ALA A 250 -16.46 18.69 33.01
CA ALA A 250 -17.07 18.11 31.82
C ALA A 250 -17.70 19.19 30.93
N ALA A 251 -17.52 19.06 29.61
CA ALA A 251 -18.32 19.75 28.61
C ALA A 251 -18.86 18.71 27.60
N SER A 252 -20.18 18.73 27.47
CA SER A 252 -21.05 17.85 26.70
C SER A 252 -20.80 17.89 25.20
N THR A 253 -20.59 16.71 24.59
CA THR A 253 -20.58 16.49 23.13
C THR A 253 -22.01 16.19 22.65
N PRO A 254 -22.53 16.84 21.60
CA PRO A 254 -23.75 16.39 20.93
C PRO A 254 -23.44 15.09 20.18
N ALA A 255 -24.21 14.05 20.47
CA ALA A 255 -24.20 12.82 19.70
C ALA A 255 -24.69 13.10 18.27
N ASN A 256 -23.83 12.92 17.28
CA ASN A 256 -24.26 12.68 15.91
C ASN A 256 -23.77 11.30 15.48
N ARG A 257 -24.72 10.45 15.08
CA ARG A 257 -24.56 9.01 14.92
C ARG A 257 -23.57 8.69 13.79
N GLN A 258 -22.55 7.91 14.11
CA GLN A 258 -21.69 7.23 13.15
C GLN A 258 -22.53 6.17 12.41
N PRO A 259 -22.47 6.05 11.07
CA PRO A 259 -23.10 4.96 10.35
C PRO A 259 -22.40 3.64 10.70
N GLU A 260 -23.21 2.66 11.09
CA GLU A 260 -22.83 1.29 11.38
C GLU A 260 -22.16 0.66 10.14
N ALA A 261 -20.92 0.18 10.30
CA ALA A 261 -20.28 -0.66 9.29
C ALA A 261 -21.13 -1.93 9.15
N ALA A 262 -21.59 -2.21 7.93
CA ALA A 262 -22.45 -3.36 7.67
C ALA A 262 -21.75 -4.66 8.09
N ASN A 263 -22.22 -5.27 9.18
CA ASN A 263 -21.75 -6.56 9.64
C ASN A 263 -22.13 -7.63 8.60
N ALA A 264 -21.12 -8.26 8.00
CA ALA A 264 -21.30 -9.39 7.10
C ALA A 264 -21.98 -10.56 7.85
N ALA A 265 -23.01 -11.14 7.23
CA ALA A 265 -23.78 -12.24 7.83
C ALA A 265 -23.01 -13.57 7.74
N SER A 266 -23.18 -14.44 8.73
CA SER A 266 -22.63 -15.80 8.70
C SER A 266 -23.53 -16.72 7.87
N ALA A 267 -22.96 -17.40 6.86
CA ALA A 267 -23.63 -18.43 6.10
C ALA A 267 -22.94 -19.78 6.35
N SER A 268 -23.58 -20.65 7.13
CA SER A 268 -23.11 -22.01 7.42
C SER A 268 -23.91 -23.04 6.64
N GLY A 269 -23.25 -23.98 5.97
CA GLY A 269 -23.86 -25.16 5.34
C GLY A 269 -24.29 -25.02 3.88
N GLU A 270 -24.11 -23.85 3.27
CA GLU A 270 -24.34 -23.66 1.82
C GLU A 270 -23.03 -23.85 1.06
N ARG A 271 -22.94 -24.95 0.31
CA ARG A 271 -21.81 -25.23 -0.59
C ARG A 271 -21.70 -24.13 -1.65
N LYS A 272 -20.53 -23.50 -1.74
CA LYS A 272 -20.27 -22.42 -2.69
C LYS A 272 -18.96 -22.67 -3.45
N VAL A 273 -19.07 -22.75 -4.78
CA VAL A 273 -17.92 -22.61 -5.66
C VAL A 273 -17.73 -21.14 -5.97
N ILE A 274 -16.52 -20.61 -5.78
CA ILE A 274 -16.17 -19.23 -6.09
C ILE A 274 -15.09 -19.22 -7.17
N SER A 275 -15.46 -18.76 -8.36
CA SER A 275 -14.57 -18.76 -9.54
C SER A 275 -14.16 -17.36 -10.02
N ASP A 276 -14.77 -16.31 -9.46
CA ASP A 276 -14.54 -14.91 -9.80
C ASP A 276 -14.84 -14.02 -8.59
N GLY A 277 -14.13 -12.91 -8.48
CA GLY A 277 -14.36 -11.89 -7.45
C GLY A 277 -13.49 -12.02 -6.19
N HIS A 278 -13.65 -11.06 -5.30
CA HIS A 278 -12.80 -10.88 -4.12
C HIS A 278 -13.22 -11.79 -2.97
N VAL A 279 -12.24 -12.48 -2.38
CA VAL A 279 -12.43 -13.28 -1.16
C VAL A 279 -11.24 -13.15 -0.24
N ASP A 280 -11.46 -13.12 1.07
CA ASP A 280 -10.39 -13.09 2.05
C ASP A 280 -10.49 -14.23 3.05
N MET A 281 -9.39 -14.94 3.28
CA MET A 281 -9.29 -15.86 4.41
C MET A 281 -8.84 -15.11 5.67
N GLY A 282 -9.58 -15.25 6.76
CA GLY A 282 -9.26 -14.57 8.00
C GLY A 282 -9.82 -15.26 9.23
N PRO A 283 -9.27 -15.00 10.42
CA PRO A 283 -9.85 -15.50 11.64
C PRO A 283 -11.03 -14.64 12.10
N GLN A 284 -11.92 -15.25 12.86
CA GLN A 284 -12.91 -14.59 13.70
C GLN A 284 -12.78 -15.11 15.13
N LEU A 285 -13.12 -14.26 16.09
CA LEU A 285 -13.11 -14.57 17.52
C LEU A 285 -14.52 -14.35 18.07
N VAL A 286 -15.28 -15.43 18.27
CA VAL A 286 -16.63 -15.37 18.84
C VAL A 286 -16.56 -15.84 20.28
N GLY A 287 -16.53 -14.91 21.23
CA GLY A 287 -16.30 -15.22 22.64
C GLY A 287 -14.91 -15.81 22.85
N ARG A 288 -14.82 -17.14 22.96
CA ARG A 288 -13.56 -17.89 23.10
C ARG A 288 -13.20 -18.70 21.85
N ASP A 289 -14.10 -18.76 20.87
CA ASP A 289 -13.95 -19.60 19.71
C ASP A 289 -13.21 -18.82 18.63
N TRP A 290 -11.98 -19.23 18.36
CA TRP A 290 -11.17 -18.74 17.26
C TRP A 290 -11.40 -19.65 16.06
N THR A 291 -11.84 -19.10 14.93
CA THR A 291 -12.12 -19.89 13.74
C THR A 291 -11.70 -19.20 12.46
N ILE A 292 -11.09 -19.95 11.54
CA ILE A 292 -10.73 -19.46 10.21
C ILE A 292 -11.97 -19.56 9.31
N ARG A 293 -12.31 -18.47 8.63
CA ARG A 293 -13.39 -18.38 7.65
C ARG A 293 -12.95 -17.66 6.38
N ILE A 294 -13.79 -17.74 5.35
CA ILE A 294 -13.66 -16.94 4.13
C ILE A 294 -14.72 -15.84 4.16
N LYS A 295 -14.29 -14.59 4.02
CA LYS A 295 -15.16 -13.47 3.69
C LYS A 295 -15.39 -13.46 2.18
N ASP A 296 -16.62 -13.75 1.79
CA ASP A 296 -17.08 -13.77 0.41
C ASP A 296 -17.70 -12.40 0.06
N ASP A 297 -16.94 -11.58 -0.67
CA ASP A 297 -17.37 -10.26 -1.15
C ASP A 297 -17.98 -10.32 -2.57
N THR A 298 -18.23 -11.53 -3.09
CA THR A 298 -18.91 -11.71 -4.39
C THR A 298 -20.43 -11.49 -4.30
N VAL A 299 -20.96 -11.48 -3.08
CA VAL A 299 -22.36 -11.20 -2.77
C VAL A 299 -22.48 -9.91 -1.96
N SER A 300 -23.63 -9.25 -2.06
CA SER A 300 -23.91 -8.02 -1.32
C SER A 300 -25.18 -8.18 -0.47
N PRO A 301 -25.12 -8.00 0.86
CA PRO A 301 -23.91 -7.74 1.65
C PRO A 301 -22.94 -8.95 1.64
N ALA A 302 -21.67 -8.69 1.93
CA ALA A 302 -20.66 -9.75 2.07
C ALA A 302 -21.06 -10.77 3.15
N VAL A 303 -20.60 -12.01 3.00
CA VAL A 303 -20.92 -13.10 3.93
C VAL A 303 -19.66 -13.84 4.39
N TRP A 304 -19.67 -14.33 5.62
CA TRP A 304 -18.61 -15.20 6.13
C TRP A 304 -19.02 -16.67 5.97
N ARG A 305 -18.21 -17.45 5.28
CA ARG A 305 -18.42 -18.87 4.99
C ARG A 305 -17.38 -19.74 5.67
N GLU A 306 -17.78 -20.95 6.05
CA GLU A 306 -16.84 -21.97 6.53
C GLU A 306 -15.93 -22.46 5.39
N LEU A 307 -14.65 -22.73 5.67
CA LEU A 307 -13.72 -23.23 4.63
C LEU A 307 -14.16 -24.58 4.05
N ALA A 308 -14.87 -25.40 4.83
CA ALA A 308 -15.41 -26.67 4.36
C ALA A 308 -16.48 -26.48 3.27
N ASP A 309 -17.24 -25.38 3.35
CA ASP A 309 -18.37 -25.08 2.45
C ASP A 309 -17.92 -24.34 1.18
N VAL A 310 -16.64 -24.01 1.04
CA VAL A 310 -16.13 -23.20 -0.07
C VAL A 310 -15.07 -23.95 -0.87
N VAL A 311 -15.20 -23.91 -2.19
CA VAL A 311 -14.15 -24.32 -3.12
C VAL A 311 -13.81 -23.13 -4.00
N LEU A 312 -12.54 -22.71 -3.98
CA LEU A 312 -12.06 -21.70 -4.91
C LEU A 312 -11.74 -22.38 -6.24
N GLN A 313 -12.31 -21.89 -7.35
CA GLN A 313 -12.08 -22.45 -8.67
C GLN A 313 -11.13 -21.55 -9.46
N VAL A 314 -10.00 -22.11 -9.88
CA VAL A 314 -9.03 -21.47 -10.76
C VAL A 314 -9.31 -21.96 -12.18
N LYS A 315 -9.92 -21.09 -12.99
CA LYS A 315 -10.30 -21.40 -14.37
C LYS A 315 -9.11 -21.39 -15.32
N GLU A 316 -9.29 -21.92 -16.53
CA GLU A 316 -8.24 -22.00 -17.55
C GLU A 316 -7.71 -20.63 -18.00
N ASN A 317 -8.52 -19.57 -17.87
CA ASN A 317 -8.11 -18.18 -18.15
C ASN A 317 -7.05 -17.62 -17.17
N ALA A 318 -6.73 -18.34 -16.09
CA ALA A 318 -5.64 -18.03 -15.17
C ALA A 318 -4.30 -18.66 -15.58
N LYS A 319 -4.28 -19.49 -16.63
CA LYS A 319 -3.08 -20.16 -17.11
C LYS A 319 -2.11 -19.19 -17.78
N THR A 320 -0.82 -19.39 -17.52
CA THR A 320 0.28 -18.57 -18.03
C THR A 320 1.58 -19.37 -18.05
N THR A 321 2.60 -18.88 -18.74
CA THR A 321 3.93 -19.51 -18.80
C THR A 321 4.88 -18.91 -17.76
N VAL A 322 5.73 -19.74 -17.16
CA VAL A 322 6.81 -19.32 -16.26
C VAL A 322 7.85 -18.52 -17.07
N PRO A 323 8.13 -17.25 -16.72
CA PRO A 323 9.16 -16.47 -17.40
C PRO A 323 10.56 -16.82 -16.90
N ALA A 324 11.58 -16.36 -17.63
CA ALA A 324 12.97 -16.39 -17.16
C ALA A 324 13.10 -15.75 -15.77
N GLY A 325 13.90 -16.37 -14.89
CA GLY A 325 14.15 -15.88 -13.53
C GLY A 325 13.03 -16.17 -12.52
N ALA A 326 11.98 -16.89 -12.91
CA ALA A 326 10.91 -17.35 -12.02
C ALA A 326 11.01 -18.85 -11.68
N ASP A 327 12.23 -19.37 -11.51
CA ASP A 327 12.51 -20.79 -11.26
C ASP A 327 11.81 -21.36 -10.00
N PHE A 328 11.39 -20.47 -9.11
CA PHE A 328 10.57 -20.80 -7.95
C PHE A 328 9.11 -21.18 -8.29
N LEU A 329 8.73 -21.18 -9.56
CA LEU A 329 7.43 -21.65 -10.06
C LEU A 329 7.54 -22.91 -10.91
N GLY A 330 8.68 -23.15 -11.54
CA GLY A 330 8.90 -24.24 -12.50
C GLY A 330 10.10 -23.90 -13.37
N LYS A 331 10.33 -24.66 -14.45
CA LYS A 331 11.30 -24.26 -15.48
C LYS A 331 10.71 -23.14 -16.33
N GLU A 332 11.56 -22.28 -16.87
CA GLU A 332 11.13 -21.32 -17.89
C GLU A 332 10.37 -22.02 -19.03
N GLY A 333 9.20 -21.49 -19.38
CA GLY A 333 8.31 -22.06 -20.39
C GLY A 333 7.30 -23.09 -19.86
N ASP A 334 7.44 -23.58 -18.62
CA ASP A 334 6.42 -24.44 -18.01
C ASP A 334 5.11 -23.66 -17.86
N GLU A 335 3.98 -24.36 -17.93
CA GLU A 335 2.66 -23.77 -17.70
C GLU A 335 2.30 -23.78 -16.21
N VAL A 336 1.69 -22.71 -15.73
CA VAL A 336 1.15 -22.58 -14.36
C VAL A 336 -0.19 -21.87 -14.38
N TRP A 337 -1.06 -22.18 -13.42
CA TRP A 337 -2.29 -21.43 -13.17
C TRP A 337 -2.01 -20.41 -12.07
N LEU A 338 -2.17 -19.13 -12.39
CA LEU A 338 -1.79 -18.02 -11.52
C LEU A 338 -3.02 -17.18 -11.16
N LEU A 339 -3.39 -17.20 -9.88
CA LEU A 339 -4.24 -16.16 -9.32
C LEU A 339 -3.36 -14.94 -9.02
N PRO A 340 -3.57 -13.80 -9.70
CA PRO A 340 -2.70 -12.64 -9.62
C PRO A 340 -2.85 -11.88 -8.30
N GLN A 341 -1.76 -11.25 -7.85
CA GLN A 341 -1.79 -10.31 -6.73
C GLN A 341 -2.74 -9.13 -6.99
N ALA A 342 -2.84 -8.65 -8.23
CA ALA A 342 -3.79 -7.61 -8.64
C ALA A 342 -5.08 -8.24 -9.18
N GLN A 343 -6.24 -7.69 -8.80
CA GLN A 343 -7.54 -8.22 -9.22
C GLN A 343 -7.69 -8.25 -10.74
N ARG A 344 -8.19 -9.37 -11.27
CA ARG A 344 -8.57 -9.53 -12.67
C ARG A 344 -10.00 -10.07 -12.74
N SER A 345 -10.84 -9.46 -13.56
CA SER A 345 -12.21 -9.94 -13.77
C SER A 345 -12.22 -11.33 -14.40
N GLY A 346 -13.15 -12.18 -13.96
CA GLY A 346 -13.27 -13.57 -14.40
C GLY A 346 -12.29 -14.52 -13.69
N ILE A 347 -11.59 -14.06 -12.65
CA ILE A 347 -10.62 -14.83 -11.86
C ILE A 347 -10.90 -14.57 -10.38
N VAL A 348 -11.02 -15.64 -9.59
CA VAL A 348 -11.13 -15.51 -8.13
C VAL A 348 -9.88 -14.83 -7.56
N TRP A 349 -10.08 -13.87 -6.66
CA TRP A 349 -9.01 -13.04 -6.12
C TRP A 349 -8.88 -13.24 -4.61
N PRO A 350 -8.13 -14.28 -4.18
CA PRO A 350 -7.96 -14.61 -2.77
C PRO A 350 -6.93 -13.73 -2.06
N GLY A 351 -7.28 -13.28 -0.86
CA GLY A 351 -6.43 -12.56 0.07
C GLY A 351 -6.42 -13.18 1.47
N TRP A 352 -5.73 -12.52 2.39
CA TRP A 352 -5.80 -12.79 3.83
C TRP A 352 -6.13 -11.52 4.60
N ASN A 353 -6.89 -11.68 5.69
CA ASN A 353 -7.50 -10.57 6.40
C ASN A 353 -7.51 -10.78 7.93
N THR A 354 -7.04 -9.79 8.69
CA THR A 354 -7.08 -9.73 10.17
C THR A 354 -7.88 -8.53 10.70
N GLN A 355 -8.72 -7.94 9.85
CA GLN A 355 -9.51 -6.74 10.11
C GLN A 355 -10.90 -7.00 10.68
N HIS A 356 -11.29 -8.27 10.81
CA HIS A 356 -12.55 -8.59 11.48
C HIS A 356 -12.56 -7.94 12.87
N GLU A 357 -13.65 -7.24 13.22
CA GLU A 357 -13.69 -6.39 14.42
C GLU A 357 -13.33 -7.17 15.69
N SER A 358 -13.77 -8.42 15.78
CA SER A 358 -13.46 -9.30 16.92
C SER A 358 -11.97 -9.64 17.04
N VAL A 359 -11.22 -9.63 15.94
CA VAL A 359 -9.78 -9.88 15.92
C VAL A 359 -9.04 -8.61 16.31
N VAL A 360 -9.39 -7.48 15.70
CA VAL A 360 -8.79 -6.16 15.98
C VAL A 360 -8.97 -5.77 17.45
N SER A 361 -10.15 -5.99 18.02
CA SER A 361 -10.46 -5.65 19.42
C SER A 361 -10.09 -6.76 20.41
N GLY A 362 -10.10 -8.02 19.97
CA GLY A 362 -9.98 -9.18 20.85
C GLY A 362 -8.59 -9.80 20.94
N THR A 363 -7.64 -9.38 20.10
CA THR A 363 -6.27 -9.92 20.08
C THR A 363 -5.19 -8.87 20.27
N ARG A 364 -3.97 -9.31 20.60
CA ARG A 364 -2.76 -8.50 20.71
C ARG A 364 -1.62 -9.14 19.92
N GLY A 365 -0.79 -8.29 19.29
CA GLY A 365 0.30 -8.75 18.44
C GLY A 365 -0.19 -9.33 17.11
N ASN A 366 0.69 -10.11 16.46
CA ASN A 366 0.42 -10.66 15.14
C ASN A 366 -0.43 -11.92 15.21
N VAL A 367 -1.27 -12.10 14.18
CA VAL A 367 -1.81 -13.42 13.83
C VAL A 367 -0.73 -14.18 13.08
N THR A 368 -0.38 -15.39 13.49
CA THR A 368 0.53 -16.24 12.73
C THR A 368 -0.28 -17.16 11.82
N TRP A 369 -0.14 -17.01 10.50
CA TRP A 369 -0.66 -17.96 9.52
C TRP A 369 0.42 -18.99 9.17
N ALA A 370 0.08 -20.26 9.24
CA ALA A 370 0.97 -21.35 8.88
C ALA A 370 0.37 -22.23 7.79
N LEU A 371 1.16 -22.51 6.75
CA LEU A 371 0.91 -23.61 5.83
C LEU A 371 1.50 -24.88 6.45
N THR A 372 0.63 -25.82 6.79
CA THR A 372 1.01 -27.04 7.55
C THR A 372 0.97 -28.30 6.70
N GLY A 373 0.34 -28.25 5.53
CA GLY A 373 0.20 -29.37 4.62
C GLY A 373 -0.35 -28.90 3.28
N VAL A 374 0.08 -29.56 2.21
CA VAL A 374 -0.48 -29.41 0.86
C VAL A 374 -0.69 -30.81 0.32
N ASP A 375 -1.91 -31.09 -0.13
CA ASP A 375 -2.26 -32.29 -0.88
C ASP A 375 -2.81 -31.83 -2.24
N GLY A 376 -2.30 -32.39 -3.33
CA GLY A 376 -2.60 -31.92 -4.69
C GLY A 376 -1.61 -32.47 -5.71
N PRO A 377 -1.93 -32.35 -7.02
CA PRO A 377 -1.18 -32.98 -8.10
C PRO A 377 0.19 -32.33 -8.37
N GLY A 378 0.38 -31.07 -8.00
CA GLY A 378 1.61 -30.33 -8.28
C GLY A 378 2.07 -29.44 -7.13
N ARG A 379 3.04 -28.58 -7.44
CA ARG A 379 3.51 -27.50 -6.56
C ARG A 379 2.45 -26.41 -6.40
N PHE A 380 2.33 -25.92 -5.17
CA PHE A 380 1.66 -24.68 -4.79
C PHE A 380 2.70 -23.66 -4.30
N THR A 381 2.63 -22.43 -4.80
CA THR A 381 3.46 -21.32 -4.34
C THR A 381 2.60 -20.08 -4.09
N LEU A 382 2.76 -19.45 -2.93
CA LEU A 382 2.24 -18.11 -2.63
C LEU A 382 3.41 -17.13 -2.56
N PHE A 383 3.36 -16.06 -3.33
CA PHE A 383 4.43 -15.06 -3.37
C PHE A 383 3.91 -13.65 -3.65
N LEU A 384 4.65 -12.65 -3.20
CA LEU A 384 4.41 -11.25 -3.53
C LEU A 384 5.33 -10.80 -4.67
N THR A 385 4.87 -9.85 -5.49
CA THR A 385 5.71 -9.22 -6.53
C THR A 385 6.01 -7.79 -6.15
N GLY A 386 7.30 -7.48 -5.99
CA GLY A 386 7.78 -6.13 -5.68
C GLY A 386 7.63 -5.17 -6.84
N SER A 387 7.77 -3.87 -6.57
CA SER A 387 7.75 -2.80 -7.59
C SER A 387 8.59 -3.12 -8.84
N PHE A 388 9.71 -3.82 -8.68
CA PHE A 388 10.66 -4.14 -9.76
C PHE A 388 10.65 -5.63 -10.17
N GLY A 389 9.54 -6.33 -9.94
CA GLY A 389 9.36 -7.70 -10.41
C GLY A 389 10.00 -8.80 -9.55
N ASN A 390 10.76 -8.43 -8.51
CA ASN A 390 11.32 -9.40 -7.57
C ASN A 390 10.19 -10.13 -6.82
N ALA A 391 10.30 -11.46 -6.73
CA ALA A 391 9.34 -12.28 -6.01
C ALA A 391 9.79 -12.49 -4.55
N ASP A 392 8.88 -12.25 -3.61
CA ASP A 392 9.03 -12.67 -2.21
C ASP A 392 8.15 -13.89 -1.96
N VAL A 393 8.76 -15.07 -1.84
CA VAL A 393 8.04 -16.34 -1.72
C VAL A 393 7.63 -16.54 -0.26
N LEU A 394 6.33 -16.43 0.00
CA LEU A 394 5.73 -16.58 1.32
C LEU A 394 5.53 -18.05 1.69
N PHE A 395 4.97 -18.83 0.76
CA PHE A 395 4.83 -20.28 0.89
C PHE A 395 5.23 -21.00 -0.38
N ASP A 396 5.90 -22.14 -0.25
CA ASP A 396 6.27 -23.03 -1.35
C ASP A 396 6.13 -24.48 -0.90
N SER A 397 5.19 -25.22 -1.48
CA SER A 397 4.87 -26.59 -1.06
C SER A 397 6.01 -27.59 -1.24
N THR A 398 7.08 -27.24 -1.96
CA THR A 398 8.29 -28.06 -2.10
C THR A 398 9.26 -27.91 -0.94
N LYS A 399 9.07 -26.90 -0.10
CA LYS A 399 9.91 -26.64 1.09
C LYS A 399 9.34 -27.34 2.32
N GLN A 400 10.17 -27.46 3.35
CA GLN A 400 9.78 -28.09 4.61
C GLN A 400 8.57 -27.37 5.23
N LEU A 401 7.58 -28.15 5.65
CA LEU A 401 6.42 -27.70 6.39
C LEU A 401 6.58 -27.97 7.89
N PRO A 402 5.97 -27.17 8.78
CA PRO A 402 5.14 -26.01 8.47
C PRO A 402 5.95 -24.76 8.11
N GLN A 403 5.43 -23.95 7.19
CA GLN A 403 5.92 -22.61 6.90
C GLN A 403 5.03 -21.60 7.60
N ARG A 404 5.57 -20.47 8.06
CA ARG A 404 4.85 -19.51 8.91
C ARG A 404 5.03 -18.08 8.41
N LEU A 405 3.93 -17.34 8.40
CA LEU A 405 3.83 -15.95 8.04
C LEU A 405 3.20 -15.17 9.22
N PRO A 406 3.92 -14.24 9.87
CA PRO A 406 3.32 -13.34 10.85
C PRO A 406 2.54 -12.23 10.14
N ILE A 407 1.23 -12.15 10.36
CA ILE A 407 0.32 -11.14 9.83
C ILE A 407 0.05 -10.10 10.93
N PRO A 408 0.36 -8.81 10.71
CA PRO A 408 0.02 -7.76 11.66
C PRO A 408 -1.49 -7.66 11.93
N PRO A 409 -1.89 -7.05 13.06
CA PRO A 409 -3.29 -6.77 13.32
C PRO A 409 -3.84 -5.75 12.30
N ASN A 410 -5.12 -5.86 11.95
CA ASN A 410 -5.80 -4.96 11.02
C ASN A 410 -5.17 -4.91 9.61
N THR A 411 -4.71 -6.06 9.10
CA THR A 411 -4.12 -6.20 7.76
C THR A 411 -5.10 -6.84 6.80
N HIS A 412 -5.13 -6.33 5.58
CA HIS A 412 -5.74 -6.98 4.41
C HIS A 412 -4.74 -6.94 3.26
N ALA A 413 -4.35 -8.12 2.76
CA ALA A 413 -3.38 -8.23 1.68
C ALA A 413 -3.71 -9.35 0.71
N HIS A 414 -3.16 -9.21 -0.49
CA HIS A 414 -3.23 -10.19 -1.58
C HIS A 414 -1.83 -10.54 -2.04
N GLY A 415 -1.70 -11.74 -2.60
CA GLY A 415 -0.48 -12.23 -3.22
C GLY A 415 -0.79 -13.02 -4.48
N ASN A 416 0.25 -13.47 -5.15
CA ASN A 416 0.14 -14.35 -6.30
C ASN A 416 0.08 -15.81 -5.83
N TRP A 417 -0.95 -16.55 -6.22
CA TRP A 417 -1.10 -17.97 -5.92
C TRP A 417 -0.89 -18.76 -7.21
N ALA A 418 0.18 -19.56 -7.26
CA ALA A 418 0.54 -20.34 -8.42
C ALA A 418 0.39 -21.84 -8.16
N PHE A 419 -0.17 -22.54 -9.15
CA PHE A 419 -0.35 -23.98 -9.18
C PHE A 419 0.28 -24.54 -10.46
N SER A 420 1.12 -25.56 -10.34
CA SER A 420 1.87 -26.11 -11.49
C SER A 420 1.13 -27.19 -12.28
N GLU A 421 0.07 -27.77 -11.72
CA GLU A 421 -0.71 -28.82 -12.38
C GLU A 421 -2.21 -28.56 -12.16
N PRO A 422 -3.08 -28.93 -13.10
CA PRO A 422 -4.52 -28.90 -12.88
C PRO A 422 -4.93 -30.04 -11.95
N GLY A 423 -5.93 -29.79 -11.12
CA GLY A 423 -6.50 -30.76 -10.18
C GLY A 423 -6.93 -30.13 -8.87
N LEU A 424 -7.36 -30.96 -7.93
CA LEU A 424 -7.87 -30.51 -6.64
C LEU A 424 -6.73 -30.40 -5.61
N TYR A 425 -6.53 -29.20 -5.10
CA TYR A 425 -5.59 -28.89 -4.02
C TYR A 425 -6.31 -28.72 -2.69
N ARG A 426 -5.73 -29.25 -1.63
CA ARG A 426 -6.15 -29.12 -0.24
C ARG A 426 -5.01 -28.52 0.58
N LEU A 427 -5.12 -27.24 0.90
CA LEU A 427 -4.12 -26.52 1.69
C LEU A 427 -4.53 -26.56 3.16
N LYS A 428 -3.75 -27.25 4.01
CA LYS A 428 -3.95 -27.28 5.46
C LYS A 428 -3.37 -26.01 6.07
N VAL A 429 -4.24 -25.10 6.46
CA VAL A 429 -3.91 -23.78 7.00
C VAL A 429 -4.19 -23.73 8.49
N GLN A 430 -3.27 -23.15 9.24
CA GLN A 430 -3.44 -22.88 10.67
C GLN A 430 -3.29 -21.38 10.91
N MET A 431 -4.16 -20.78 11.70
CA MET A 431 -4.00 -19.41 12.18
C MET A 431 -4.02 -19.41 13.70
N SER A 432 -3.04 -18.76 14.31
CA SER A 432 -2.93 -18.62 15.76
C SER A 432 -2.70 -17.19 16.19
N GLY A 433 -3.19 -16.81 17.37
CA GLY A 433 -3.03 -15.48 17.93
C GLY A 433 -2.99 -15.52 19.45
N THR A 434 -2.84 -14.33 20.06
CA THR A 434 -2.98 -14.16 21.51
C THR A 434 -4.10 -13.17 21.79
N THR A 435 -5.07 -13.53 22.61
CA THR A 435 -6.15 -12.63 23.00
C THR A 435 -5.64 -11.51 23.91
N THR A 436 -6.42 -10.43 24.05
CA THR A 436 -6.07 -9.28 24.90
C THR A 436 -5.87 -9.65 26.38
N ASP A 437 -6.59 -10.67 26.86
CA ASP A 437 -6.40 -11.25 28.20
C ASP A 437 -5.23 -12.26 28.29
N GLY A 438 -4.46 -12.43 27.21
CA GLY A 438 -3.19 -13.15 27.20
C GLY A 438 -3.25 -14.64 26.86
N ARG A 439 -4.41 -15.18 26.43
CA ARG A 439 -4.57 -16.59 26.08
C ARG A 439 -4.14 -16.85 24.64
N ALA A 440 -3.48 -17.98 24.40
CA ALA A 440 -3.22 -18.47 23.05
C ALA A 440 -4.50 -19.06 22.44
N VAL A 441 -4.76 -18.71 21.18
CA VAL A 441 -5.86 -19.26 20.38
C VAL A 441 -5.30 -19.79 19.07
N THR A 442 -5.89 -20.86 18.55
CA THR A 442 -5.45 -21.50 17.30
C THR A 442 -6.62 -22.24 16.67
N ASP A 443 -6.66 -22.24 15.33
CA ASP A 443 -7.57 -23.08 14.55
C ASP A 443 -6.82 -23.60 13.33
N THR A 444 -7.23 -24.78 12.84
CA THR A 444 -6.65 -25.42 11.66
C THR A 444 -7.79 -25.90 10.77
N LYS A 445 -7.72 -25.51 9.49
CA LYS A 445 -8.74 -25.78 8.48
C LYS A 445 -8.09 -26.20 7.17
N THR A 446 -8.89 -26.72 6.24
CA THR A 446 -8.43 -27.07 4.90
C THR A 446 -9.11 -26.14 3.90
N LEU A 447 -8.32 -25.41 3.12
CA LEU A 447 -8.80 -24.64 1.98
C LEU A 447 -8.75 -25.52 0.73
N ALA A 448 -9.89 -25.69 0.06
CA ALA A 448 -9.99 -26.45 -1.18
C ALA A 448 -9.90 -25.51 -2.39
N ILE A 449 -9.02 -25.85 -3.34
CA ILE A 449 -8.87 -25.13 -4.62
C ILE A 449 -8.95 -26.12 -5.77
N ALA A 450 -9.91 -25.95 -6.68
CA ALA A 450 -10.03 -26.72 -7.91
C ALA A 450 -9.34 -25.96 -9.06
N VAL A 451 -8.27 -26.53 -9.62
CA VAL A 451 -7.44 -25.87 -10.63
C VAL A 451 -7.67 -26.46 -12.02
N GLY A 452 -7.91 -25.61 -13.00
CA GLY A 452 -8.23 -25.97 -14.39
C GLY A 452 -9.70 -26.35 -14.57
N ASP A 453 -10.24 -26.06 -15.76
CA ASP A 453 -11.66 -26.28 -16.08
C ASP A 453 -12.05 -27.77 -16.10
N GLY A 454 -11.07 -28.68 -16.22
CA GLY A 454 -11.28 -30.13 -16.13
C GLY A 454 -11.41 -30.69 -14.72
N THR A 455 -11.21 -29.87 -13.67
CA THR A 455 -11.28 -30.31 -12.28
C THR A 455 -12.68 -30.05 -11.72
N ASP A 456 -13.36 -31.11 -11.26
CA ASP A 456 -14.66 -31.00 -10.61
C ASP A 456 -14.54 -30.33 -9.21
N PRO A 457 -15.03 -29.09 -9.03
CA PRO A 457 -14.99 -28.41 -7.75
C PRO A 457 -15.91 -29.06 -6.71
N GLY A 458 -16.93 -29.83 -7.12
CA GLY A 458 -17.85 -30.52 -6.21
C GLY A 458 -17.17 -31.53 -5.29
N THR A 459 -16.00 -32.04 -5.68
CA THR A 459 -15.20 -32.97 -4.88
C THR A 459 -14.34 -32.27 -3.80
N GLY A 460 -14.32 -30.93 -3.78
CA GLY A 460 -13.52 -30.12 -2.87
C GLY A 460 -14.14 -29.87 -1.49
N PHE A 461 -15.46 -29.99 -1.37
CA PHE A 461 -16.17 -29.67 -0.12
C PHE A 461 -15.76 -30.59 1.05
N GLY A 462 -15.74 -30.02 2.25
CA GLY A 462 -15.39 -30.73 3.48
C GLY A 462 -16.53 -31.60 4.02
N SER A 463 -16.18 -32.57 4.87
CA SER A 463 -17.17 -33.37 5.58
C SER A 463 -18.03 -32.49 6.49
N GLY A 464 -19.35 -32.55 6.33
CA GLY A 464 -20.31 -31.72 7.09
C GLY A 464 -20.90 -30.54 6.32
N SER A 465 -20.42 -30.26 5.10
CA SER A 465 -21.06 -29.30 4.19
C SER A 465 -22.38 -29.84 3.67
N GLY A 466 -23.46 -29.06 3.77
CA GLY A 466 -24.82 -29.48 3.37
C GLY A 466 -24.91 -29.87 1.90
N ASP A 467 -25.69 -30.90 1.57
CA ASP A 467 -25.78 -31.49 0.22
C ASP A 467 -26.59 -30.66 -0.81
N ASN A 468 -26.95 -29.43 -0.50
CA ASN A 468 -27.66 -28.57 -1.45
C ASN A 468 -26.68 -27.92 -2.43
N ILE A 469 -26.39 -28.63 -3.52
CA ILE A 469 -25.82 -28.05 -4.73
C ILE A 469 -26.95 -27.24 -5.39
N GLY A 470 -26.94 -25.92 -5.18
CA GLY A 470 -27.79 -25.02 -5.93
C GLY A 470 -27.22 -24.81 -7.32
N ASP A 471 -27.61 -25.66 -8.27
CA ASP A 471 -27.43 -25.39 -9.70
C ASP A 471 -28.39 -24.26 -10.09
N GLY A 472 -27.90 -23.02 -9.98
CA GLY A 472 -28.61 -21.81 -10.37
C GLY A 472 -28.42 -21.50 -11.85
N ASP A 473 -28.87 -22.38 -12.75
CA ASP A 473 -29.12 -22.01 -14.14
C ASP A 473 -30.47 -21.28 -14.22
N GLY A 474 -30.42 -19.95 -14.27
CA GLY A 474 -31.57 -19.08 -14.43
C GLY A 474 -31.36 -18.08 -15.55
N ASP A 475 -31.70 -18.48 -16.78
CA ASP A 475 -31.96 -17.55 -17.87
C ASP A 475 -33.20 -16.71 -17.55
N GLY A 476 -33.04 -15.39 -17.40
CA GLY A 476 -34.16 -14.49 -17.14
C GLY A 476 -33.78 -13.03 -16.84
N SER A 477 -33.57 -12.24 -17.89
CA SER A 477 -33.89 -10.80 -18.03
C SER A 477 -34.00 -9.91 -16.76
N GLY A 478 -33.07 -8.95 -16.63
CA GLY A 478 -33.36 -7.55 -16.28
C GLY A 478 -33.57 -7.17 -14.81
N SER A 479 -32.52 -6.63 -14.17
CA SER A 479 -32.50 -5.31 -13.48
C SER A 479 -31.20 -5.20 -12.66
N GLY A 480 -30.36 -4.22 -13.01
CA GLY A 480 -29.07 -3.97 -12.37
C GLY A 480 -29.20 -3.57 -10.90
N GLY A 481 -28.37 -4.20 -10.06
CA GLY A 481 -28.16 -3.85 -8.67
C GLY A 481 -26.67 -3.67 -8.41
N ASP A 482 -26.28 -2.44 -8.09
CA ASP A 482 -24.91 -1.99 -7.87
C ASP A 482 -24.28 -2.65 -6.61
N GLY A 483 -23.45 -3.66 -6.82
CA GLY A 483 -22.60 -4.26 -5.79
C GLY A 483 -21.38 -3.37 -5.50
N ARG A 484 -21.48 -2.59 -4.43
CA ARG A 484 -20.45 -1.65 -3.96
C ARG A 484 -19.22 -2.41 -3.40
N LEU A 485 -18.04 -2.14 -3.98
CA LEU A 485 -16.74 -2.70 -3.58
C LEU A 485 -16.38 -2.36 -2.11
N PRO A 486 -16.06 -3.33 -1.24
CA PRO A 486 -15.51 -3.08 0.10
C PRO A 486 -14.06 -2.59 0.06
N ARG A 487 -13.68 -1.72 1.00
CA ARG A 487 -12.39 -1.03 1.08
C ARG A 487 -11.63 -1.35 2.40
N THR A 488 -10.29 -1.42 2.25
CA THR A 488 -9.14 -1.10 3.15
C THR A 488 -8.66 -2.00 4.29
N GLY A 489 -7.31 -2.14 4.39
CA GLY A 489 -6.50 -1.61 5.51
C GLY A 489 -5.04 -2.14 5.70
N THR A 490 -4.17 -1.20 6.11
CA THR A 490 -2.85 -1.21 6.81
C THR A 490 -1.66 -2.09 6.36
N SER A 491 -0.56 -1.41 6.00
CA SER A 491 0.76 -1.87 5.56
C SER A 491 1.55 -2.64 6.62
N TRP A 492 2.30 -3.66 6.18
CA TRP A 492 3.24 -4.40 7.02
C TRP A 492 4.62 -3.72 7.03
N ILE A 493 5.34 -3.89 8.14
CA ILE A 493 6.79 -3.66 8.23
C ILE A 493 7.36 -4.90 8.91
N LEU A 494 8.11 -5.73 8.19
CA LEU A 494 9.04 -6.66 8.83
C LEU A 494 10.29 -5.90 9.24
N PRO A 495 10.72 -5.96 10.51
CA PRO A 495 12.07 -5.57 10.86
C PRO A 495 13.03 -6.59 10.24
N ALA A 496 13.71 -6.20 9.16
CA ALA A 496 14.95 -6.83 8.79
C ALA A 496 15.86 -6.79 10.03
N ALA A 497 16.33 -7.96 10.48
CA ALA A 497 17.28 -8.07 11.56
C ALA A 497 18.61 -7.42 11.14
N ALA A 498 18.72 -6.10 11.29
CA ALA A 498 19.97 -5.39 11.28
C ALA A 498 20.54 -5.45 12.71
N GLY A 499 21.44 -6.41 12.93
CA GLY A 499 22.39 -6.30 14.03
C GLY A 499 23.21 -5.02 13.85
N GLY A 500 23.14 -4.12 14.83
CA GLY A 500 23.80 -2.82 14.77
C GLY A 500 23.52 -1.99 16.01
N LEU A 501 24.23 -2.32 17.07
CA LEU A 501 24.16 -1.71 18.39
C LEU A 501 24.77 -0.29 18.42
N LEU A 502 23.99 0.66 18.96
CA LEU A 502 24.33 1.84 19.78
C LEU A 502 25.04 3.10 19.20
N LEU A 503 24.44 4.24 19.60
CA LEU A 503 25.02 5.46 20.19
C LEU A 503 26.34 6.02 19.64
N VAL A 504 26.37 7.32 19.33
CA VAL A 504 27.05 8.34 20.15
C VAL A 504 26.61 9.75 19.73
N LEU A 505 26.19 10.51 20.75
CA LEU A 505 26.06 11.95 20.76
C LEU A 505 27.44 12.63 20.68
N GLY A 506 27.51 13.69 19.86
CA GLY A 506 28.31 14.88 20.18
C GLY A 506 29.78 14.85 19.77
N GLY A 507 30.18 15.89 19.05
CA GLY A 507 31.58 16.33 19.07
C GLY A 507 32.12 16.98 17.82
N GLY A 508 31.78 18.26 17.63
CA GLY A 508 32.79 19.26 17.27
C GLY A 508 33.12 19.47 15.80
N VAL A 509 32.65 20.61 15.25
CA VAL A 509 33.48 21.38 14.32
C VAL A 509 33.96 22.63 15.03
N LEU A 510 35.26 22.57 15.35
CA LEU A 510 36.12 23.71 15.61
C LEU A 510 36.06 24.67 14.40
N ARG A 511 35.83 25.97 14.62
CA ARG A 511 36.46 27.00 13.78
C ARG A 511 37.29 27.96 14.62
N PHE A 512 38.49 28.13 14.10
CA PHE A 512 39.63 28.81 14.68
C PHE A 512 39.50 30.34 14.57
N ALA A 513 39.93 30.99 15.65
CA ALA A 513 40.68 32.26 15.75
C ALA A 513 40.08 33.57 15.24
N VAL A 514 40.10 34.60 16.12
CA VAL A 514 41.06 35.73 16.05
C VAL A 514 41.13 36.47 17.42
N ARG A 515 42.25 36.25 18.10
CA ARG A 515 43.20 37.23 18.71
C ARG A 515 42.71 38.40 19.62
N ARG A 516 43.28 38.41 20.84
CA ARG A 516 43.83 39.57 21.65
C ARG A 516 42.79 40.51 22.31
N ARG A 517 42.75 40.78 23.64
CA ARG A 517 43.81 41.21 24.58
C ARG A 517 43.33 41.22 26.08
N ARG A 518 44.27 40.91 27.00
CA ARG A 518 44.52 41.47 28.38
C ARG A 518 43.40 41.46 29.45
N ALA A 519 43.59 40.68 30.53
CA ALA A 519 44.05 41.10 31.88
C ALA A 519 42.82 41.34 32.80
N THR A 520 42.69 40.83 34.02
CA THR A 520 43.58 40.78 35.19
C THR A 520 42.97 39.84 36.24
N ASP A 521 43.83 39.19 37.04
CA ASP A 521 43.80 39.07 38.52
C ASP A 521 42.52 38.62 39.26
N ALA A 522 42.54 37.89 40.37
CA ALA A 522 43.56 37.25 41.18
C ALA A 522 42.84 36.67 42.42
N TRP A 523 43.44 35.62 42.99
CA TRP A 523 43.34 35.15 44.39
C TRP A 523 42.08 34.38 44.81
N ALA A 524 42.11 33.38 45.69
CA ALA A 524 43.09 32.54 46.39
C ALA A 524 42.39 32.17 47.71
N GLY A 525 42.53 30.91 48.15
CA GLY A 525 41.96 30.41 49.39
C GLY A 525 41.73 28.93 49.31
#